data_AF-A0A5A5S8E4-F1
#
_entry.id   AF-A0A5A5S8E4-F1
#
_cell.length_a   1.000
_cell.length_b   1.000
_cell.length_c   1.000
_cell.angle_alpha   90.00
_cell.angle_beta   90.00
_cell.angle_gamma   90.00
#
_symmetry.space_group_name_H-M   'P 1'
#
loop_
_entity.id
_entity.type
_entity.pdbx_description
1 polymer ?
#
loop_
_entity_poly.entity_id
_entity_poly.type
_entity_poly.pdbx_seq_one_letter_code
_entity_poly.pdbx_strand_id
1 'polypeptide(L)'
;MNSLISKDLSVPHRCENRYKIAENLLWRRNQTLPAPLKIDLSEEEDKNLPELQKLAGIPYRVKERAEIIRLRHYGWSVEKIAQYKGKSPHTVRDCFHRWKKRGMEGLWEKMGRGRKKKWKEDDLVYVEKFRLFSTLCDNFCL
;
A
#
# COMPACT_ATOMS: atom_id res chain seq x y z
N MET A 1 19.19 -29.39 43.44
CA MET A 1 20.14 -28.27 43.69
C MET A 1 21.07 -28.18 42.50
N ASN A 2 21.55 -26.97 42.22
CA ASN A 2 22.42 -26.53 41.12
C ASN A 2 21.62 -25.90 39.95
N SER A 3 21.20 -24.64 40.06
CA SER A 3 21.98 -23.38 40.00
C SER A 3 22.44 -23.01 38.58
N LEU A 4 21.75 -22.00 38.03
CA LEU A 4 22.28 -20.86 37.29
C LEU A 4 23.48 -21.10 36.35
N ILE A 5 23.24 -21.06 35.04
CA ILE A 5 24.03 -20.22 34.13
C ILE A 5 23.09 -19.61 33.09
N SER A 6 22.64 -18.38 33.35
CA SER A 6 22.18 -17.42 32.35
C SER A 6 23.36 -17.10 31.42
N LYS A 7 23.35 -17.62 30.20
CA LYS A 7 24.23 -17.14 29.13
C LYS A 7 23.46 -16.10 28.34
N ASP A 8 23.91 -14.85 28.48
CA ASP A 8 23.51 -13.70 27.70
C ASP A 8 23.43 -14.03 26.21
N LEU A 9 22.22 -13.97 25.65
CA LEU A 9 21.99 -13.93 24.21
C LEU A 9 22.11 -12.48 23.72
N SER A 10 23.32 -11.93 23.79
CA SER A 10 23.74 -10.83 22.94
C SER A 10 23.99 -11.40 21.54
N VAL A 11 22.97 -11.38 20.67
CA VAL A 11 23.10 -11.84 19.29
C VAL A 11 23.52 -10.66 18.41
N PRO A 12 24.66 -10.73 17.70
CA PRO A 12 25.12 -9.65 16.84
C PRO A 12 24.26 -9.49 15.58
N HIS A 13 24.01 -8.23 15.22
CA HIS A 13 23.13 -7.69 14.17
C HIS A 13 23.44 -8.09 12.69
N ARG A 14 23.85 -9.32 12.40
CA ARG A 14 24.23 -9.74 11.04
C ARG A 14 23.54 -11.02 10.55
N CYS A 15 22.31 -11.29 10.98
CA CYS A 15 21.56 -12.50 10.61
C CYS A 15 20.07 -12.25 10.27
N GLU A 16 19.70 -11.09 9.71
CA GLU A 16 18.28 -10.82 9.38
C GLU A 16 17.82 -11.32 8.00
N ASN A 17 18.71 -11.86 7.16
CA ASN A 17 18.39 -12.17 5.76
C ASN A 17 18.05 -13.64 5.46
N ARG A 18 18.09 -14.55 6.45
CA ARG A 18 17.63 -15.95 6.25
C ARG A 18 16.14 -16.15 6.55
N TYR A 19 15.57 -15.37 7.47
CA TYR A 19 14.16 -15.46 7.83
C TYR A 19 13.21 -14.93 6.73
N LYS A 20 13.67 -13.93 5.95
CA LYS A 20 12.89 -13.37 4.82
C LYS A 20 12.75 -14.33 3.62
N ILE A 21 13.68 -15.28 3.44
CA ILE A 21 13.60 -16.27 2.36
C ILE A 21 12.64 -17.40 2.74
N ALA A 22 12.66 -17.85 3.99
CA ALA A 22 11.71 -18.85 4.50
C ALA A 22 10.26 -18.31 4.51
N GLU A 23 10.07 -17.03 4.84
CA GLU A 23 8.76 -16.36 4.81
C GLU A 23 8.19 -16.23 3.38
N ASN A 24 9.04 -15.94 2.38
CA ASN A 24 8.65 -15.95 0.96
C ASN A 24 8.30 -17.35 0.42
N LEU A 25 8.90 -18.42 0.97
CA LEU A 25 8.60 -19.81 0.58
C LEU A 25 7.30 -20.33 1.23
N LEU A 26 6.95 -19.84 2.42
CA LEU A 26 5.67 -20.13 3.07
C LEU A 26 4.48 -19.43 2.40
N TRP A 27 4.68 -18.23 1.84
CA TRP A 27 3.66 -17.54 1.01
C TRP A 27 3.35 -18.28 -0.32
N ARG A 28 4.27 -19.14 -0.78
CA ARG A 28 4.12 -19.97 -1.98
C ARG A 28 3.31 -21.25 -1.75
N ARG A 29 3.21 -21.75 -0.50
CA ARG A 29 2.66 -23.08 -0.18
C ARG A 29 1.18 -23.09 0.22
N ASN A 30 0.62 -21.97 0.70
CA ASN A 30 -0.78 -21.89 1.15
C ASN A 30 -1.63 -20.90 0.33
N GLN A 31 -1.40 -20.82 -0.99
CA GLN A 31 -2.38 -20.20 -1.90
C GLN A 31 -3.31 -21.31 -2.37
N THR A 32 -4.47 -21.45 -1.74
CA THR A 32 -5.64 -21.95 -2.48
C THR A 32 -5.79 -21.00 -3.66
N LEU A 33 -5.41 -21.40 -4.88
CA LEU A 33 -5.56 -20.57 -6.05
C LEU A 33 -7.06 -20.37 -6.25
N PRO A 34 -7.62 -19.17 -5.98
CA PRO A 34 -9.04 -18.95 -6.21
C PRO A 34 -9.29 -19.09 -7.71
N ALA A 35 -10.50 -19.53 -8.06
CA ALA A 35 -10.87 -19.71 -9.46
C ALA A 35 -10.51 -18.46 -10.30
N PRO A 36 -9.99 -18.63 -11.54
CA PRO A 36 -9.56 -17.51 -12.36
C PRO A 36 -10.65 -16.44 -12.49
N LEU A 37 -10.38 -15.25 -11.94
CA LEU A 37 -11.32 -14.11 -11.89
C LEU A 37 -11.63 -13.55 -13.28
N LYS A 38 -12.55 -14.13 -14.06
CA LYS A 38 -12.91 -13.59 -15.37
C LYS A 38 -13.41 -12.15 -15.25
N ILE A 39 -12.93 -11.29 -16.14
CA ILE A 39 -13.42 -9.92 -16.30
C ILE A 39 -13.83 -9.81 -17.75
N ASP A 40 -15.13 -9.72 -17.95
CA ASP A 40 -15.73 -9.46 -19.25
C ASP A 40 -16.03 -7.97 -19.29
N LEU A 41 -15.41 -7.25 -20.24
CA LEU A 41 -15.67 -5.84 -20.49
C LEU A 41 -16.86 -5.76 -21.45
N SER A 42 -17.76 -4.81 -21.24
CA SER A 42 -18.70 -4.41 -22.28
C SER A 42 -17.95 -3.76 -23.44
N GLU A 43 -18.50 -3.85 -24.64
CA GLU A 43 -17.92 -3.24 -25.84
C GLU A 43 -17.79 -1.71 -25.72
N GLU A 44 -18.65 -1.09 -24.94
CA GLU A 44 -18.58 0.33 -24.57
C GLU A 44 -17.40 0.62 -23.64
N GLU A 45 -17.15 -0.25 -22.66
CA GLU A 45 -16.06 -0.08 -21.69
C GLU A 45 -14.68 -0.25 -22.33
N ASP A 46 -14.53 -1.19 -23.27
CA ASP A 46 -13.27 -1.39 -24.01
C ASP A 46 -12.92 -0.20 -24.92
N LYS A 47 -13.93 0.55 -25.40
CA LYS A 47 -13.73 1.81 -26.13
C LYS A 47 -13.41 2.98 -25.20
N ASN A 48 -14.05 3.05 -24.03
CA ASN A 48 -13.88 4.16 -23.08
C ASN A 48 -12.52 4.11 -22.34
N LEU A 49 -11.99 2.92 -22.03
CA LEU A 49 -10.71 2.78 -21.32
C LEU A 49 -9.48 3.35 -22.06
N PRO A 50 -9.28 3.13 -23.38
CA PRO A 50 -8.19 3.76 -24.11
C PRO A 50 -8.38 5.28 -24.26
N GLU A 51 -9.61 5.76 -24.35
CA GLU A 51 -9.90 7.20 -24.36
C GLU A 51 -9.48 7.84 -23.03
N LEU A 52 -9.84 7.22 -21.90
CA LEU A 52 -9.38 7.62 -20.56
C LEU A 52 -7.85 7.69 -20.44
N GLN A 53 -7.12 6.79 -21.10
CA GLN A 53 -5.66 6.82 -21.08
C GLN A 53 -5.07 8.01 -21.86
N LYS A 54 -5.74 8.46 -22.92
CA LYS A 54 -5.29 9.58 -23.76
C LYS A 54 -5.49 10.94 -23.08
N LEU A 55 -6.49 11.08 -22.22
CA LEU A 55 -6.79 12.34 -21.53
C LEU A 55 -5.61 12.84 -20.68
N ALA A 56 -5.33 14.14 -20.81
CA ALA A 56 -4.39 14.86 -19.95
C ALA A 56 -5.06 15.15 -18.59
N GLY A 57 -4.32 15.03 -17.48
CA GLY A 57 -4.84 15.25 -16.12
C GLY A 57 -5.29 13.99 -15.36
N ILE A 58 -5.37 12.84 -16.03
CA ILE A 58 -5.66 11.56 -15.36
C ILE A 58 -4.41 11.04 -14.65
N PRO A 59 -4.50 10.64 -13.35
CA PRO A 59 -3.36 10.10 -12.62
C PRO A 59 -2.76 8.86 -13.29
N TYR A 60 -1.44 8.73 -13.29
CA TYR A 60 -0.74 7.59 -13.88
C TYR A 60 -1.27 6.23 -13.38
N ARG A 61 -1.56 6.11 -12.08
CA ARG A 61 -2.10 4.89 -11.48
C ARG A 61 -3.46 4.47 -12.06
N VAL A 62 -4.29 5.44 -12.47
CA VAL A 62 -5.59 5.17 -13.09
C VAL A 62 -5.38 4.60 -14.50
N LYS A 63 -4.45 5.17 -15.27
CA LYS A 63 -4.06 4.67 -16.60
C LYS A 63 -3.48 3.26 -16.55
N GLU A 64 -2.59 3.00 -15.58
CA GLU A 64 -1.98 1.68 -15.35
C GLU A 64 -3.04 0.62 -15.02
N ARG A 65 -4.00 0.94 -14.13
CA ARG A 65 -5.09 0.02 -13.78
C ARG A 65 -6.01 -0.27 -14.96
N ALA A 66 -6.35 0.75 -15.75
CA ALA A 66 -7.14 0.58 -16.97
C ALA A 66 -6.45 -0.40 -17.93
N GLU A 67 -5.12 -0.30 -18.07
CA GLU A 67 -4.35 -1.22 -18.92
C GLU A 67 -4.35 -2.66 -18.37
N ILE A 68 -4.20 -2.83 -17.05
CA ILE A 68 -4.27 -4.13 -16.39
C ILE A 68 -5.62 -4.82 -16.65
N ILE A 69 -6.72 -4.07 -16.61
CA ILE A 69 -8.07 -4.59 -16.86
C ILE A 69 -8.23 -5.00 -18.33
N ARG A 70 -7.77 -4.18 -19.28
CA ARG A 70 -7.79 -4.52 -20.71
C ARG A 70 -6.96 -5.75 -21.04
N LEU A 71 -5.76 -5.86 -20.47
CA LEU A 71 -4.92 -7.07 -20.63
C LEU A 71 -5.64 -8.32 -20.13
N ARG A 72 -6.40 -8.20 -19.05
CA ARG A 72 -7.19 -9.32 -18.54
C ARG A 72 -8.33 -9.70 -19.48
N HIS A 73 -9.00 -8.72 -20.08
CA HIS A 73 -10.04 -8.94 -21.09
C HIS A 73 -9.49 -9.68 -22.32
N TYR A 74 -8.27 -9.34 -22.78
CA TYR A 74 -7.55 -10.06 -23.83
C TYR A 74 -7.08 -11.47 -23.43
N GLY A 75 -7.45 -11.97 -22.25
CA GLY A 75 -7.15 -13.34 -21.82
C GLY A 75 -5.76 -13.54 -21.22
N TRP A 76 -5.04 -12.48 -20.86
CA TRP A 76 -3.73 -12.62 -20.22
C TRP A 76 -3.86 -13.15 -18.79
N SER A 77 -2.92 -14.02 -18.39
CA SER A 77 -2.86 -14.51 -17.00
C SER A 77 -2.38 -13.42 -16.03
N VAL A 78 -2.74 -13.57 -14.76
CA VAL A 78 -2.36 -12.63 -13.69
C VAL A 78 -0.85 -12.52 -13.59
N GLU A 79 -0.16 -13.65 -13.68
CA GLU A 79 1.28 -13.78 -13.58
C GLU A 79 1.98 -13.09 -14.75
N LYS A 80 1.46 -13.25 -15.96
CA LYS A 80 1.98 -12.59 -17.16
C LYS A 80 1.83 -11.07 -17.08
N ILE A 81 0.66 -10.59 -16.64
CA ILE A 81 0.40 -9.16 -16.43
C ILE A 81 1.32 -8.59 -15.35
N ALA A 82 1.49 -9.31 -14.23
CA ALA A 82 2.34 -8.91 -13.13
C ALA A 82 3.80 -8.75 -13.57
N GLN A 83 4.32 -9.69 -14.35
CA GLN A 83 5.67 -9.62 -14.94
C GLN A 83 5.79 -8.45 -15.92
N TYR A 84 4.84 -8.30 -16.84
CA TYR A 84 4.83 -7.21 -17.83
C TYR A 84 4.82 -5.82 -17.17
N LYS A 85 4.11 -5.66 -16.04
CA LYS A 85 4.03 -4.40 -15.30
C LYS A 85 5.04 -4.25 -14.17
N GLY A 86 5.86 -5.27 -13.89
CA GLY A 86 6.77 -5.29 -12.75
C GLY A 86 6.06 -5.13 -11.40
N LYS A 87 4.84 -5.66 -11.26
CA LYS A 87 4.03 -5.60 -10.02
C LYS A 87 3.92 -6.97 -9.37
N SER A 88 3.51 -6.99 -8.10
CA SER A 88 3.15 -8.25 -7.44
C SER A 88 1.84 -8.81 -8.02
N PRO A 89 1.67 -10.14 -8.12
CA PRO A 89 0.39 -10.76 -8.50
C PRO A 89 -0.77 -10.35 -7.59
N HIS A 90 -0.50 -10.07 -6.31
CA HIS A 90 -1.49 -9.58 -5.36
C HIS A 90 -2.08 -8.24 -5.80
N THR A 91 -1.23 -7.30 -6.20
CA THR A 91 -1.66 -5.97 -6.67
C THR A 91 -2.55 -6.07 -7.92
N VAL A 92 -2.22 -6.98 -8.84
CA VAL A 92 -3.01 -7.23 -10.04
C VAL A 92 -4.39 -7.80 -9.67
N ARG A 93 -4.44 -8.78 -8.74
CA ARG A 93 -5.70 -9.34 -8.22
C ARG A 93 -6.55 -8.28 -7.50
N ASP A 94 -5.93 -7.41 -6.71
CA ASP A 94 -6.63 -6.29 -6.06
C ASP A 94 -7.28 -5.35 -7.07
N CYS A 95 -6.60 -5.07 -8.20
CA CYS A 95 -7.17 -4.26 -9.27
C CYS A 95 -8.43 -4.92 -9.84
N PHE A 96 -8.40 -6.23 -10.06
CA PHE A 96 -9.57 -6.99 -10.54
C PHE A 96 -10.72 -6.98 -9.53
N HIS A 97 -10.44 -7.15 -8.24
CA HIS A 97 -11.47 -7.08 -7.21
C HIS A 97 -12.08 -5.68 -7.09
N ARG A 98 -11.27 -4.62 -7.21
CA ARG A 98 -11.76 -3.24 -7.22
C ARG A 98 -12.66 -2.96 -8.41
N TRP A 99 -12.25 -3.41 -9.60
CA TRP A 99 -13.05 -3.32 -10.82
C TRP A 99 -14.37 -4.06 -10.66
N LYS A 100 -14.35 -5.34 -10.27
CA LYS A 100 -15.58 -6.14 -10.09
C LYS A 100 -16.56 -5.53 -9.07
N LYS A 101 -16.04 -4.80 -8.07
CA LYS A 101 -16.87 -4.16 -7.04
C LYS A 101 -17.45 -2.81 -7.45
N ARG A 102 -16.77 -2.04 -8.30
CA ARG A 102 -17.09 -0.61 -8.55
C ARG A 102 -17.02 -0.18 -10.02
N GLY A 103 -16.69 -1.07 -10.94
CA GLY A 103 -16.46 -0.77 -12.35
C GLY A 103 -15.44 0.36 -12.55
N MET A 104 -15.80 1.33 -13.39
CA MET A 104 -15.00 2.53 -13.69
C MET A 104 -14.58 3.33 -12.46
N GLU A 105 -15.44 3.47 -11.45
CA GLU A 105 -15.08 4.15 -10.20
C GLU A 105 -13.96 3.42 -9.43
N GLY A 106 -13.85 2.10 -9.64
CA GLY A 106 -12.82 1.25 -9.03
C GLY A 106 -11.40 1.53 -9.52
N LEU A 107 -11.26 2.21 -10.67
CA LEU A 107 -9.97 2.67 -11.19
C LEU A 107 -9.38 3.77 -10.32
N TRP A 108 -10.24 4.64 -9.80
CA TRP A 108 -9.86 5.84 -9.04
C TRP A 108 -9.46 5.50 -7.61
N GLU A 109 -8.44 6.18 -7.10
CA GLU A 109 -8.12 6.12 -5.68
C GLU A 109 -9.10 7.00 -4.92
N LYS A 110 -9.60 6.48 -3.80
CA LYS A 110 -10.29 7.35 -2.84
C LYS A 110 -9.30 8.41 -2.38
N MET A 111 -9.75 9.66 -2.31
CA MET A 111 -8.99 10.74 -1.70
C MET A 111 -8.51 10.27 -0.32
N GLY A 112 -7.20 10.33 -0.12
CA GLY A 112 -6.55 9.72 1.04
C GLY A 112 -7.14 10.25 2.33
N ARG A 113 -7.27 9.37 3.35
CA ARG A 113 -7.76 9.76 4.69
C ARG A 113 -6.84 10.76 5.40
N GLY A 114 -5.62 10.98 4.88
CA GLY A 114 -4.57 11.75 5.53
C GLY A 114 -4.13 11.12 6.85
N ARG A 115 -3.04 11.63 7.42
CA ARG A 115 -2.79 11.40 8.84
C ARG A 115 -3.73 12.34 9.61
N LYS A 116 -4.55 11.81 10.51
CA LYS A 116 -5.38 12.64 11.40
C LYS A 116 -4.47 13.62 12.17
N LYS A 117 -4.89 14.89 12.32
CA LYS A 117 -4.20 15.90 13.15
C LYS A 117 -4.01 15.30 14.54
N LYS A 118 -2.77 15.24 15.04
CA LYS A 118 -2.47 14.74 16.40
C LYS A 118 -2.75 15.78 17.47
N TRP A 119 -2.44 17.04 17.15
CA TRP A 119 -2.54 18.17 18.07
C TRP A 119 -3.94 18.75 18.02
N LYS A 120 -4.57 18.86 19.19
CA LYS A 120 -5.78 19.64 19.40
C LYS A 120 -5.40 21.09 19.65
N GLU A 121 -6.39 21.98 19.56
CA GLU A 121 -6.18 23.41 19.85
C GLU A 121 -5.67 23.63 21.29
N ASP A 122 -6.15 22.83 22.24
CA ASP A 122 -5.68 22.87 23.64
C ASP A 122 -4.19 22.51 23.78
N ASP A 123 -3.70 21.59 22.95
CA ASP A 123 -2.28 21.22 22.95
C ASP A 123 -1.40 22.36 22.41
N LEU A 124 -1.92 23.18 21.48
CA LEU A 124 -1.24 24.36 20.96
C LEU A 124 -1.16 25.47 22.02
N VAL A 125 -2.26 25.73 22.73
CA VAL A 125 -2.32 26.69 23.85
C VAL A 125 -1.37 26.29 24.98
N TYR A 126 -1.30 24.98 25.27
CA TYR A 126 -0.34 24.46 26.24
C TYR A 126 1.10 24.76 25.82
N VAL A 127 1.49 24.49 24.56
CA VAL A 127 2.84 24.80 24.07
C VAL A 127 3.15 26.29 24.10
N GLU A 128 2.20 27.15 23.73
CA GLU A 128 2.37 28.61 23.80
C GLU A 128 2.56 29.08 25.24
N LYS A 129 1.78 28.56 26.19
CA LYS A 129 1.93 28.84 27.61
C LYS A 129 3.35 28.47 28.07
N PHE A 130 3.84 27.26 27.78
CA PHE A 130 5.20 26.85 28.16
C PHE A 130 6.30 27.71 27.51
N ARG A 131 6.10 28.13 26.26
CA ARG A 131 7.02 29.05 25.56
C ARG A 131 7.11 30.42 26.23
N LEU A 132 5.99 30.93 26.74
CA LEU A 132 5.95 32.18 27.50
C LEU A 132 6.59 32.01 28.89
N PHE A 133 6.41 30.87 29.54
CA PHE A 133 7.05 30.58 30.83
C PHE A 133 8.58 30.46 30.73
N SER A 134 9.13 29.88 29.64
CA SER A 134 10.59 29.81 29.48
C SER A 134 11.21 31.19 29.24
N THR A 135 10.57 32.02 28.41
CA THR A 135 11.05 33.38 28.11
C THR A 135 10.90 34.35 29.29
N LEU A 136 9.96 34.11 30.21
CA LEU A 136 9.87 34.85 31.47
C LEU A 136 10.96 34.45 32.47
N CYS A 137 11.38 33.18 32.50
CA CYS A 137 12.47 32.73 33.36
C CYS A 137 13.83 33.32 32.92
N ASP A 138 14.04 33.46 31.62
CA ASP A 138 15.27 34.07 31.06
C ASP A 138 15.37 35.59 31.35
N ASN A 139 14.23 36.28 31.51
CA ASN A 139 14.17 37.72 31.78
C ASN A 139 14.16 38.10 33.28
N PHE A 140 13.98 37.14 34.19
CA PHE A 140 13.94 37.37 35.64
C PHE A 140 15.19 36.85 36.38
N CYS A 141 16.15 36.30 35.65
CA CYS A 141 17.44 35.78 36.16
C CYS A 141 18.64 36.66 35.73
N LEU A 142 18.43 37.98 35.60
CA LEU A 142 19.45 39.01 35.45
C LEU A 142 19.39 40.00 36.61
#